data_AF-J6F3E7-F1
#
_entry.id   AF-J6F3E7-F1
#
_cell.length_a   1.000
_cell.length_b   1.000
_cell.length_c   1.000
_cell.angle_alpha   90.00
_cell.angle_beta   90.00
_cell.angle_gamma   90.00
#
_symmetry.space_group_name_H-M   'P 1'
#
loop_
_entity.id
_entity.type
_entity.pdbx_description
1 polymer ?
#
loop_
_entity_poly.entity_id
_entity_poly.type
_entity_poly.pdbx_seq_one_letter_code
_entity_poly.pdbx_strand_id
1 'polypeptide(L)'
;MPESPRWLIKQGRVDDAHRVLAKHHANGDMDDPLVLHEMQEIRAALEAEKEQQQTSYLDFFKTPANRRRLFVILVISVGTNWVGNGVVSYYLSPILKLVGITKPVEVSAINGCLALWNFCRPYRPPTAVADLHRSYTTEILPYSLRTRGLGIFVAVQNAALAFNTYVNPIALSAIGWKYYTVFIATTAVIFVIIWFFFPEIKGLTLDEISHVFDKGRGAVEELNAYAGSVHEDNGKEDEAYDRK
;
A
#
# COMPACT_ATOMS: atom_id res chain seq x y z
N MET A 1 24.88 -25.93 4.12
CA MET A 1 23.75 -25.36 4.90
C MET A 1 22.59 -26.32 4.78
N PRO A 2 21.88 -26.66 5.88
CA PRO A 2 20.68 -27.50 5.80
C PRO A 2 19.60 -26.83 4.94
N GLU A 3 18.80 -27.64 4.24
CA GLU A 3 17.66 -27.16 3.43
C GLU A 3 16.60 -26.51 4.34
N SER A 4 15.91 -25.47 3.86
CA SER A 4 14.87 -24.79 4.64
C SER A 4 13.69 -25.74 4.89
N PRO A 5 13.20 -25.87 6.15
CA PRO A 5 12.02 -26.68 6.48
C PRO A 5 10.78 -26.34 5.64
N ARG A 6 10.59 -25.06 5.29
CA ARG A 6 9.51 -24.61 4.40
C ARG A 6 9.60 -25.22 3.00
N TRP A 7 10.81 -25.34 2.45
CA TRP A 7 11.03 -25.92 1.13
C TRP A 7 10.78 -27.44 1.14
N LEU A 8 11.21 -28.12 2.20
CA LEU A 8 10.98 -29.57 2.37
C LEU A 8 9.50 -29.92 2.40
N ILE A 9 8.69 -29.16 3.16
CA ILE A 9 7.23 -29.34 3.20
C ILE A 9 6.61 -29.02 1.83
N LYS A 10 7.10 -27.99 1.14
CA LYS A 10 6.65 -27.65 -0.22
C LYS A 10 6.92 -28.76 -1.25
N GLN A 11 7.97 -29.57 -1.05
CA GLN A 11 8.30 -30.75 -1.87
C GLN A 11 7.60 -32.04 -1.41
N GLY A 12 6.71 -31.97 -0.40
CA GLY A 12 6.03 -33.14 0.16
C GLY A 12 6.90 -33.97 1.13
N ARG A 13 8.12 -33.52 1.46
CA ARG A 13 9.06 -34.19 2.37
C ARG A 13 8.83 -33.75 3.82
N VAL A 14 7.64 -34.04 4.34
CA VAL A 14 7.15 -33.55 5.63
C VAL A 14 7.97 -34.11 6.80
N ASP A 15 8.33 -35.39 6.76
CA ASP A 15 9.09 -36.05 7.84
C ASP A 15 10.53 -35.56 7.92
N ASP A 16 11.12 -35.17 6.79
CA ASP A 16 12.45 -34.57 6.74
C ASP A 16 12.43 -33.16 7.34
N ALA A 17 11.37 -32.38 7.07
CA ALA A 17 11.19 -31.06 7.66
C ALA A 17 11.02 -31.13 9.18
N HIS A 18 10.21 -32.08 9.66
CA HIS A 18 9.99 -32.33 11.08
C HIS A 18 11.30 -32.68 11.79
N ARG A 19 12.14 -33.54 11.17
CA ARG A 19 13.46 -33.91 11.70
C ARG A 19 14.44 -32.75 11.76
N VAL A 20 14.42 -31.86 10.77
CA VAL A 20 15.26 -30.66 10.75
C VAL A 20 14.82 -29.68 11.84
N LEU A 21 13.51 -29.48 12.03
CA LEU A 21 12.98 -28.62 13.09
C LEU A 21 13.27 -29.19 14.48
N ALA A 22 13.01 -30.47 14.70
CA ALA A 22 13.32 -31.16 15.95
C ALA A 22 14.81 -31.06 16.31
N LYS A 23 15.71 -31.27 15.33
CA LYS A 23 17.15 -31.17 15.54
C LYS A 23 17.61 -29.76 15.92
N HIS A 24 16.98 -28.72 15.38
CA HIS A 24 17.40 -27.34 15.60
C HIS A 24 16.72 -26.64 16.78
N HIS A 25 15.45 -26.99 17.08
CA HIS A 25 14.65 -26.27 18.08
C HIS A 25 14.32 -27.12 19.32
N ALA A 26 14.37 -28.45 19.24
CA ALA A 26 14.03 -29.35 20.36
C ALA A 26 15.11 -30.43 20.62
N ASN A 27 16.36 -30.18 20.22
CA ASN A 27 17.50 -31.07 20.43
C ASN A 27 17.27 -32.53 19.96
N GLY A 28 16.42 -32.71 18.95
CA GLY A 28 16.06 -34.01 18.36
C GLY A 28 14.70 -34.57 18.79
N ASP A 29 13.98 -33.91 19.70
CA ASP A 29 12.63 -34.32 20.07
C ASP A 29 11.60 -33.91 19.00
N MET A 30 10.91 -34.90 18.45
CA MET A 30 9.91 -34.71 17.40
C MET A 30 8.54 -34.36 17.98
N ASP A 31 8.26 -34.76 19.22
CA ASP A 31 6.96 -34.58 19.85
C ASP A 31 6.90 -33.31 20.71
N ASP A 32 7.96 -32.50 20.69
CA ASP A 32 7.99 -31.24 21.41
C ASP A 32 6.87 -30.29 20.90
N PRO A 33 6.08 -29.68 21.81
CA PRO A 33 4.98 -28.80 21.46
C PRO A 33 5.37 -27.64 20.53
N LEU A 34 6.60 -27.12 20.65
CA LEU A 34 7.09 -26.03 19.81
C LEU A 34 7.25 -26.48 18.36
N VAL A 35 7.82 -27.66 18.15
CA VAL A 35 8.08 -28.22 16.81
C VAL A 35 6.77 -28.51 16.08
N LEU A 36 5.79 -29.06 16.80
CA LEU A 36 4.45 -29.30 16.25
C LEU A 36 3.74 -27.99 15.89
N HIS A 37 3.86 -26.96 16.72
CA HIS A 37 3.30 -25.64 16.46
C HIS A 37 3.93 -25.01 15.21
N GLU A 38 5.26 -24.98 15.11
CA GLU A 38 5.96 -24.46 13.94
C GLU A 38 5.63 -25.24 12.66
N MET A 39 5.48 -26.57 12.76
CA MET A 39 5.02 -27.41 11.66
C MET A 39 3.62 -27.01 11.18
N GLN A 40 2.70 -26.71 12.10
CA GLN A 40 1.36 -26.23 11.79
C GLN A 40 1.38 -24.85 11.14
N GLU A 41 2.17 -23.90 11.67
CA GLU A 41 2.32 -22.56 11.10
C GLU A 41 2.87 -22.61 9.67
N ILE A 42 3.89 -23.43 9.42
CA ILE A 42 4.48 -23.56 8.09
C ILE A 42 3.47 -24.19 7.11
N ARG A 43 2.71 -25.20 7.53
CA ARG A 43 1.66 -25.80 6.69
C ARG A 43 0.55 -24.80 6.37
N ALA A 44 0.04 -24.10 7.38
CA ALA A 44 -0.98 -23.06 7.21
C ALA A 44 -0.49 -21.93 6.28
N ALA A 45 0.76 -21.51 6.42
CA ALA A 45 1.37 -20.51 5.55
C ALA A 45 1.49 -21.01 4.09
N LEU A 46 1.86 -22.27 3.88
CA LEU A 46 1.96 -22.87 2.54
C LEU A 46 0.60 -23.08 1.87
N GLU A 47 -0.44 -23.40 2.63
CA GLU A 47 -1.83 -23.46 2.13
C GLU A 47 -2.31 -22.08 1.70
N ALA A 48 -2.09 -21.05 2.51
CA ALA A 48 -2.38 -19.66 2.17
C ALA A 48 -1.59 -19.18 0.93
N GLU A 49 -0.32 -19.56 0.80
CA GLU A 49 0.49 -19.30 -0.40
C GLU A 49 -0.08 -20.00 -1.65
N LYS A 50 -0.55 -21.25 -1.52
CA LYS A 50 -1.12 -22.04 -2.62
C LYS A 50 -2.45 -21.45 -3.10
N GLU A 51 -3.29 -20.98 -2.19
CA GLU A 51 -4.51 -20.24 -2.53
C GLU A 51 -4.19 -18.93 -3.27
N GLN A 52 -3.17 -18.21 -2.81
CA GLN A 52 -2.71 -17.00 -3.48
C GLN A 52 -2.06 -17.27 -4.85
N GLN A 53 -1.46 -18.45 -5.04
CA GLN A 53 -0.83 -18.85 -6.30
C GLN A 53 -1.87 -19.22 -7.38
N GLN A 54 -3.09 -19.60 -6.98
CA GLN A 54 -4.19 -19.89 -7.89
C GLN A 54 -4.84 -18.63 -8.49
N THR A 55 -4.57 -17.44 -7.95
CA THR A 55 -5.12 -16.19 -8.49
C THR A 55 -4.33 -15.65 -9.68
N SER A 56 -5.06 -15.24 -10.72
CA SER A 56 -4.52 -14.68 -11.97
C SER A 56 -4.72 -13.17 -12.03
N TYR A 57 -3.84 -12.47 -12.75
CA TYR A 57 -4.00 -11.02 -13.00
C TYR A 57 -5.32 -10.69 -13.72
N LEU A 58 -5.89 -11.65 -14.46
CA LEU A 58 -7.19 -11.48 -15.12
C LEU A 58 -8.36 -11.41 -14.13
N ASP A 59 -8.18 -11.87 -12.89
CA ASP A 59 -9.23 -11.86 -11.86
C ASP A 59 -9.62 -10.43 -11.44
N PHE A 60 -8.76 -9.45 -11.71
CA PHE A 60 -9.08 -8.04 -11.54
C PHE A 60 -10.17 -7.55 -12.50
N PHE A 61 -10.30 -8.18 -13.66
CA PHE A 61 -11.27 -7.79 -14.68
C PHE A 61 -12.56 -8.61 -14.63
N LYS A 62 -12.63 -9.67 -13.82
CA LYS A 62 -13.80 -10.56 -13.76
C LYS A 62 -15.01 -9.92 -13.08
N THR A 63 -14.83 -9.20 -11.98
CA THR A 63 -15.94 -8.59 -11.22
C THR A 63 -15.92 -7.07 -11.29
N PRO A 64 -17.10 -6.41 -11.25
CA PRO A 64 -17.18 -4.95 -11.25
C PRO A 64 -16.49 -4.33 -10.01
N ALA A 65 -16.58 -4.95 -8.84
CA ALA A 65 -15.85 -4.54 -7.65
C ALA A 65 -14.33 -4.60 -7.83
N ASN A 66 -13.81 -5.68 -8.43
CA ASN A 66 -12.36 -5.79 -8.66
C ASN A 66 -11.85 -4.79 -9.70
N ARG A 67 -12.67 -4.42 -10.69
CA ARG A 67 -12.33 -3.34 -11.65
C ARG A 67 -12.24 -1.98 -10.96
N ARG A 68 -13.17 -1.68 -10.04
CA ARG A 68 -13.11 -0.45 -9.22
C ARG A 68 -11.86 -0.42 -8.34
N ARG A 69 -11.52 -1.54 -7.71
CA ARG A 69 -10.27 -1.69 -6.93
C ARG A 69 -9.04 -1.47 -7.81
N LEU A 70 -9.00 -2.07 -9.00
CA LEU A 70 -7.90 -1.88 -9.96
C LEU A 70 -7.77 -0.41 -10.37
N PHE A 71 -8.88 0.26 -10.68
CA PHE A 71 -8.90 1.68 -11.04
C PHE A 71 -8.31 2.56 -9.91
N VAL A 72 -8.75 2.33 -8.68
CA VAL A 72 -8.23 3.02 -7.50
C VAL A 72 -6.72 2.81 -7.36
N ILE A 73 -6.23 1.57 -7.48
CA ILE A 73 -4.79 1.25 -7.42
C ILE A 73 -4.01 2.05 -8.46
N LEU A 74 -4.48 2.08 -9.71
CA LEU A 74 -3.82 2.81 -10.81
C LEU A 74 -3.75 4.32 -10.52
N VAL A 75 -4.84 4.91 -10.04
CA VAL A 75 -4.91 6.34 -9.70
C VAL A 75 -3.96 6.67 -8.54
N ILE A 76 -3.89 5.84 -7.50
CA ILE A 76 -2.95 6.04 -6.38
C ILE A 76 -1.51 5.89 -6.87
N SER A 77 -1.19 4.87 -7.67
CA SER A 77 0.17 4.63 -8.15
C SER A 77 0.71 5.82 -8.94
N VAL A 78 -0.09 6.37 -9.84
CA VAL A 78 0.28 7.56 -10.62
C VAL A 78 0.31 8.79 -9.73
N GLY A 79 -0.72 8.99 -8.91
CA GLY A 79 -0.82 10.11 -7.98
C GLY A 79 0.40 10.22 -7.07
N THR A 80 0.83 9.11 -6.48
CA THR A 80 1.97 9.07 -5.56
C THR A 80 3.29 9.51 -6.22
N ASN A 81 3.50 9.18 -7.50
CA ASN A 81 4.72 9.61 -8.22
C ASN A 81 4.67 11.08 -8.63
N TRP A 82 3.47 11.60 -8.88
CA TRP A 82 3.26 12.93 -9.43
C TRP A 82 3.01 13.98 -8.34
N VAL A 83 2.86 13.56 -7.07
CA VAL A 83 3.14 14.42 -5.92
C VAL A 83 4.62 14.79 -6.02
N GLY A 84 4.90 16.03 -6.45
CA GLY A 84 6.17 16.51 -6.98
C GLY A 84 7.42 16.45 -6.08
N ASN A 85 7.52 15.54 -5.11
CA ASN A 85 8.69 15.38 -4.25
C ASN A 85 9.97 15.10 -5.07
N GLY A 86 9.93 14.13 -5.98
CA GLY A 86 11.08 13.85 -6.86
C GLY A 86 11.36 15.02 -7.81
N VAL A 87 10.32 15.55 -8.43
CA VAL A 87 10.45 16.59 -9.47
C VAL A 87 10.96 17.91 -8.90
N VAL A 88 10.40 18.38 -7.78
CA VAL A 88 10.88 19.59 -7.09
C VAL A 88 12.33 19.39 -6.69
N SER A 89 12.69 18.25 -6.08
CA SER A 89 14.07 18.01 -5.63
C SER A 89 15.09 17.96 -6.76
N TYR A 90 14.78 17.28 -7.86
CA TYR A 90 15.71 17.12 -8.98
C TYR A 90 15.84 18.38 -9.85
N TYR A 91 14.77 19.18 -9.97
CA TYR A 91 14.71 20.29 -10.93
C TYR A 91 14.76 21.68 -10.29
N LEU A 92 14.72 21.78 -8.95
CA LEU A 92 14.87 23.05 -8.24
C LEU A 92 16.21 23.73 -8.53
N SER A 93 17.32 23.00 -8.51
CA SER A 93 18.64 23.58 -8.80
C SER A 93 18.77 24.12 -10.24
N PRO A 94 18.41 23.37 -11.29
CA PRO A 94 18.34 23.90 -12.65
C PRO A 94 17.42 25.12 -12.81
N ILE A 95 16.26 25.15 -12.15
CA ILE A 95 15.30 26.25 -12.26
C ILE A 95 15.77 27.50 -11.53
N LEU A 96 16.37 27.36 -10.34
CA LEU A 96 16.97 28.49 -9.62
C LEU A 96 18.04 29.18 -10.47
N LYS A 97 18.84 28.39 -11.20
CA LYS A 97 19.80 28.92 -12.18
C LYS A 97 19.11 29.66 -13.33
N LEU A 98 17.98 29.16 -13.84
CA LEU A 98 17.18 29.84 -14.87
C LEU A 98 16.56 31.16 -14.39
N VAL A 99 16.26 31.30 -13.09
CA VAL A 99 15.70 32.51 -12.46
C VAL A 99 16.80 33.50 -12.03
N GLY A 100 18.08 33.15 -12.21
CA GLY A 100 19.23 34.03 -11.91
C GLY A 100 19.82 33.85 -10.51
N ILE A 101 19.35 32.88 -9.73
CA ILE A 101 19.90 32.53 -8.42
C ILE A 101 21.01 31.50 -8.61
N THR A 102 22.26 31.98 -8.73
CA THR A 102 23.43 31.14 -9.04
C THR A 102 24.41 30.98 -7.87
N LYS A 103 24.14 31.59 -6.71
CA LYS A 103 25.03 31.49 -5.56
C LYS A 103 25.08 30.05 -5.03
N PRO A 104 26.25 29.39 -4.98
CA PRO A 104 26.37 28.00 -4.54
C PRO A 104 25.85 27.79 -3.10
N VAL A 105 26.02 28.78 -2.22
CA VAL A 105 25.58 28.72 -0.83
C VAL A 105 24.05 28.69 -0.72
N GLU A 106 23.34 29.50 -1.51
CA GLU A 106 21.86 29.56 -1.51
C GLU A 106 21.26 28.24 -2.04
N VAL A 107 21.81 27.71 -3.15
CA VAL A 107 21.38 26.42 -3.72
C VAL A 107 21.66 25.26 -2.75
N SER A 108 22.81 25.28 -2.06
CA SER A 108 23.18 24.24 -1.10
C SER A 108 22.31 24.29 0.16
N ALA A 109 21.98 25.50 0.64
CA ALA A 109 21.06 25.69 1.76
C ALA A 109 19.66 25.15 1.42
N ILE A 110 19.15 25.44 0.22
CA ILE A 110 17.85 24.93 -0.25
C ILE A 110 17.85 23.40 -0.35
N ASN A 111 18.90 22.79 -0.91
CA ASN A 111 19.04 21.33 -0.94
C ASN A 111 19.16 20.74 0.48
N GLY A 112 19.84 21.43 1.39
CA GLY A 112 19.93 21.06 2.80
C GLY A 112 18.57 21.07 3.51
N CYS A 113 17.77 22.12 3.31
CA CYS A 113 16.39 22.20 3.80
C CYS A 113 15.51 21.07 3.25
N LEU A 114 15.69 20.72 1.98
CA LEU A 114 14.96 19.64 1.33
C LEU A 114 15.41 18.25 1.83
N ALA A 115 16.70 18.07 2.11
CA ALA A 115 17.23 16.86 2.73
C ALA A 115 16.70 16.69 4.15
N LEU A 116 16.62 17.78 4.92
CA LEU A 116 16.00 17.79 6.25
C LEU A 116 14.50 17.48 6.19
N TRP A 117 13.78 18.05 5.23
CA TRP A 117 12.37 17.73 4.96
C TRP A 117 12.17 16.24 4.68
N ASN A 118 13.02 15.65 3.81
CA ASN A 118 12.98 14.23 3.50
C ASN A 118 13.35 13.33 4.70
N PHE A 119 14.33 13.74 5.50
CA PHE A 119 14.77 13.02 6.70
C PHE A 119 13.69 13.00 7.79
N CYS A 120 13.00 14.12 8.02
CA CYS A 120 11.91 14.21 9.00
C CYS A 120 10.64 13.45 8.60
N ARG A 121 10.47 13.13 7.31
CA ARG A 121 9.27 12.49 6.76
C ARG A 121 8.89 11.17 7.44
N PRO A 122 9.78 10.16 7.58
CA PRO A 122 9.47 8.88 8.21
C PRO A 122 9.18 8.97 9.73
N TYR A 123 9.57 10.06 10.39
CA TYR A 123 9.33 10.25 11.83
C TYR A 123 7.98 10.94 12.13
N ARG A 124 7.28 11.41 11.09
CA ARG A 124 5.94 12.00 11.25
C ARG A 124 4.95 10.86 11.58
N PRO A 125 4.01 11.05 12.54
CA PRO A 125 2.98 10.06 12.81
C PRO A 125 2.24 9.65 11.52
N PRO A 126 1.74 8.40 11.44
CA PRO A 126 1.16 7.79 10.23
C PRO A 126 -0.09 8.49 9.65
N THR A 127 -0.46 9.65 10.20
CA THR A 127 -1.42 10.60 9.63
C THR A 127 -0.87 11.33 8.39
N ALA A 128 0.38 11.09 8.00
CA ALA A 128 0.98 11.65 6.81
C ALA A 128 0.44 10.96 5.54
N VAL A 129 -0.26 11.71 4.70
CA VAL A 129 -0.79 11.32 3.39
C VAL A 129 0.15 10.43 2.58
N ALA A 130 1.47 10.64 2.65
CA ALA A 130 2.47 9.91 1.89
C ALA A 130 2.57 8.41 2.21
N ASP A 131 2.40 8.00 3.47
CA ASP A 131 2.47 6.59 3.87
C ASP A 131 1.07 5.92 3.87
N LEU A 132 0.01 6.73 3.89
CA LEU A 132 -1.37 6.25 3.78
C LEU A 132 -1.63 5.57 2.42
N HIS A 133 -1.02 6.02 1.32
CA HIS A 133 -1.25 5.43 0.00
C HIS A 133 -0.88 3.94 -0.08
N ARG A 134 0.21 3.53 0.59
CA ARG A 134 0.67 2.15 0.58
C ARG A 134 -0.20 1.28 1.48
N SER A 135 -0.57 1.76 2.66
CA SER A 135 -1.50 1.08 3.58
C SER A 135 -2.90 0.95 2.99
N TYR A 136 -3.42 2.04 2.41
CA TYR A 136 -4.71 2.07 1.74
C TYR A 136 -4.77 1.07 0.58
N THR A 137 -3.71 0.96 -0.20
CA THR A 137 -3.62 -0.04 -1.29
C THR A 137 -3.71 -1.47 -0.74
N THR A 138 -3.16 -1.75 0.45
CA THR A 138 -3.26 -3.06 1.09
C THR A 138 -4.60 -3.35 1.77
N GLU A 139 -5.32 -2.31 2.20
CA GLU A 139 -6.62 -2.37 2.87
C GLU A 139 -7.77 -2.61 1.87
N ILE A 140 -7.71 -2.03 0.67
CA ILE A 140 -8.74 -2.23 -0.37
C ILE A 140 -8.66 -3.61 -1.05
N LEU A 141 -7.53 -4.29 -0.92
CA LEU A 141 -7.25 -5.57 -1.59
C LEU A 141 -7.60 -6.75 -0.66
N PRO A 142 -8.45 -7.70 -1.13
CA PRO A 142 -8.69 -8.93 -0.40
C PRO A 142 -7.41 -9.79 -0.38
N TYR A 143 -7.29 -10.64 0.63
CA TYR A 143 -6.07 -11.42 0.91
C TYR A 143 -5.53 -12.18 -0.32
N SER A 144 -6.42 -12.79 -1.11
CA SER A 144 -6.08 -13.56 -2.31
C SER A 144 -5.55 -12.73 -3.49
N LEU A 145 -5.93 -11.44 -3.60
CA LEU A 145 -5.51 -10.54 -4.68
C LEU A 145 -4.42 -9.55 -4.27
N ARG A 146 -4.11 -9.45 -2.97
CA ARG A 146 -3.20 -8.44 -2.42
C ARG A 146 -1.82 -8.44 -3.05
N THR A 147 -1.16 -9.60 -3.12
CA THR A 147 0.20 -9.69 -3.67
C THR A 147 0.23 -9.30 -5.16
N ARG A 148 -0.80 -9.66 -5.92
CA ARG A 148 -0.91 -9.30 -7.34
C ARG A 148 -1.22 -7.81 -7.54
N GLY A 149 -2.12 -7.25 -6.73
CA GLY A 149 -2.46 -5.82 -6.75
C GLY A 149 -1.27 -4.95 -6.36
N LEU A 150 -0.49 -5.36 -5.36
CA LEU A 150 0.78 -4.72 -5.02
C LEU A 150 1.81 -4.84 -6.16
N GLY A 151 1.87 -5.98 -6.85
CA GLY A 151 2.72 -6.14 -8.04
C GLY A 151 2.36 -5.13 -9.14
N ILE A 152 1.06 -4.96 -9.44
CA ILE A 152 0.57 -3.95 -10.39
C ILE A 152 0.93 -2.53 -9.91
N PHE A 153 0.70 -2.23 -8.63
CA PHE A 153 1.04 -0.94 -8.03
C PHE A 153 2.51 -0.59 -8.25
N VAL A 154 3.42 -1.54 -7.96
CA VAL A 154 4.86 -1.35 -8.13
C VAL A 154 5.24 -1.23 -9.60
N ALA A 155 4.65 -2.03 -10.49
CA ALA A 155 4.93 -1.96 -11.93
C ALA A 155 4.53 -0.60 -12.52
N VAL A 156 3.33 -0.12 -12.19
CA VAL A 156 2.83 1.19 -12.65
C VAL A 156 3.63 2.32 -12.03
N GLN A 157 4.02 2.20 -10.77
CA GLN A 157 4.89 3.17 -10.12
C GLN A 157 6.25 3.28 -10.82
N ASN A 158 6.86 2.16 -11.20
CA ASN A 158 8.12 2.17 -11.94
C ASN A 158 7.96 2.71 -13.37
N ALA A 159 6.85 2.39 -14.05
CA ALA A 159 6.55 2.95 -15.37
C ALA A 159 6.35 4.47 -15.32
N ALA A 160 5.61 4.97 -14.33
CA ALA A 160 5.42 6.40 -14.10
C ALA A 160 6.74 7.09 -13.74
N LEU A 161 7.62 6.44 -12.98
CA LEU A 161 8.95 6.95 -12.68
C LEU A 161 9.83 7.01 -13.93
N ALA A 162 9.82 5.97 -14.77
CA ALA A 162 10.53 5.97 -16.05
C ALA A 162 10.07 7.12 -16.95
N PHE A 163 8.75 7.34 -17.07
CA PHE A 163 8.19 8.48 -17.79
C PHE A 163 8.71 9.81 -17.25
N ASN A 164 8.70 9.99 -15.92
CA ASN A 164 9.24 11.19 -15.28
C ASN A 164 10.73 11.40 -15.59
N THR A 165 11.55 10.35 -15.57
CA THR A 165 12.98 10.46 -15.85
C THR A 165 13.27 10.99 -17.26
N TYR A 166 12.45 10.63 -18.26
CA TYR A 166 12.68 11.03 -19.65
C TYR A 166 11.94 12.32 -20.04
N VAL A 167 10.70 12.49 -19.60
CA VAL A 167 9.87 13.63 -20.02
C VAL A 167 10.22 14.90 -19.27
N ASN A 168 10.60 14.79 -18.00
CA ASN A 168 10.81 15.97 -17.16
C ASN A 168 11.98 16.85 -17.62
N PRO A 169 13.15 16.32 -18.05
CA PRO A 169 14.22 17.16 -18.60
C PRO A 169 13.83 17.85 -19.91
N ILE A 170 13.06 17.18 -20.76
CA ILE A 170 12.59 17.71 -22.06
C ILE A 170 11.56 18.82 -21.84
N ALA A 171 10.61 18.59 -20.93
CA ALA A 171 9.60 19.58 -20.59
C ALA A 171 10.22 20.80 -19.90
N LEU A 172 11.22 20.58 -19.05
CA LEU A 172 11.93 21.66 -18.38
C LEU A 172 12.71 22.55 -19.36
N SER A 173 13.39 21.98 -20.36
CA SER A 173 14.13 22.76 -21.34
C SER A 173 13.21 23.58 -22.26
N ALA A 174 11.98 23.10 -22.52
CA ALA A 174 11.01 23.81 -23.35
C ALA A 174 10.25 24.92 -22.60
N ILE A 175 9.89 24.70 -21.33
CA ILE A 175 8.89 25.51 -20.61
C ILE A 175 9.49 26.28 -19.41
N GLY A 176 10.69 25.90 -18.95
CA GLY A 176 11.40 26.57 -17.86
C GLY A 176 10.64 26.53 -16.54
N TRP A 177 10.49 27.69 -15.87
CA TRP A 177 9.83 27.78 -14.56
C TRP A 177 8.32 27.46 -14.61
N LYS A 178 7.66 27.68 -15.76
CA LYS A 178 6.23 27.38 -15.96
C LYS A 178 5.95 25.87 -15.86
N TYR A 179 6.97 25.04 -15.93
CA TYR A 179 6.86 23.61 -15.72
C TYR A 179 6.18 23.26 -14.37
N TYR A 180 6.42 24.04 -13.30
CA TYR A 180 5.77 23.83 -12.01
C TYR A 180 4.24 24.03 -12.05
N THR A 181 3.72 24.92 -12.88
CA THR A 181 2.26 25.15 -12.95
C THR A 181 1.54 23.94 -13.56
N VAL A 182 2.19 23.21 -14.46
CA VAL A 182 1.68 21.95 -15.03
C VAL A 182 1.55 20.87 -13.95
N PHE A 183 2.52 20.77 -13.02
CA PHE A 183 2.44 19.83 -11.90
C PHE A 183 1.33 20.18 -10.92
N ILE A 184 1.15 21.47 -10.62
CA ILE A 184 0.05 21.92 -9.76
C ILE A 184 -1.30 21.59 -10.41
N ALA A 185 -1.47 21.88 -11.70
CA ALA A 185 -2.70 21.57 -12.44
C ALA A 185 -2.99 20.06 -12.45
N THR A 186 -1.96 19.25 -12.70
CA THR A 186 -2.10 17.79 -12.75
C THR A 186 -2.42 17.19 -11.37
N THR A 187 -1.82 17.73 -10.31
CA THR A 187 -2.12 17.35 -8.93
C THR A 187 -3.56 17.70 -8.57
N ALA A 188 -4.06 18.86 -9.00
CA ALA A 188 -5.45 19.26 -8.78
C ALA A 188 -6.43 18.31 -9.48
N VAL A 189 -6.13 17.90 -10.72
CA VAL A 189 -6.96 16.90 -11.44
C VAL A 189 -7.00 15.57 -10.69
N ILE A 190 -5.86 15.08 -10.22
CA ILE A 190 -5.79 13.83 -9.45
C ILE A 190 -6.58 13.97 -8.14
N PHE A 191 -6.50 15.12 -7.46
CA PHE A 191 -7.25 15.39 -6.24
C PHE A 191 -8.77 15.37 -6.49
N VAL A 192 -9.24 15.96 -7.59
CA VAL A 192 -10.65 15.89 -8.00
C VAL A 192 -11.08 14.45 -8.27
N ILE A 193 -10.24 13.66 -8.95
CA ILE A 193 -10.53 12.23 -9.19
C ILE A 193 -10.63 11.47 -7.88
N ILE A 194 -9.71 11.70 -6.93
CA ILE A 194 -9.75 11.06 -5.62
C ILE A 194 -11.06 11.45 -4.90
N TRP A 195 -11.41 12.73 -4.88
CA TRP A 195 -12.63 13.21 -4.22
C TRP A 195 -13.93 12.56 -4.76
N PHE A 196 -13.99 12.32 -6.07
CA PHE A 196 -15.15 11.68 -6.69
C PHE A 196 -15.17 10.16 -6.57
N PHE A 197 -14.01 9.50 -6.71
CA PHE A 197 -13.95 8.05 -6.91
C PHE A 197 -13.48 7.26 -5.68
N PHE A 198 -12.90 7.90 -4.66
CA PHE A 198 -12.41 7.18 -3.48
C PHE A 198 -13.47 7.18 -2.39
N PRO A 199 -14.06 6.02 -2.07
CA PRO A 199 -14.87 5.88 -0.88
C PRO A 199 -13.99 5.95 0.37
N GLU A 200 -14.43 6.64 1.41
CA GLU A 200 -13.76 6.64 2.70
C GLU A 200 -14.00 5.29 3.39
N ILE A 201 -12.91 4.57 3.70
CA ILE A 201 -12.95 3.19 4.25
C ILE A 201 -12.48 3.12 5.72
N LYS A 202 -12.32 4.27 6.39
CA LYS A 202 -11.81 4.30 7.77
C LYS A 202 -12.79 3.58 8.70
N GLY A 203 -12.32 2.49 9.32
CA GLY A 203 -13.06 1.77 10.35
C GLY A 203 -13.89 0.57 9.88
N LEU A 204 -13.85 0.21 8.59
CA LEU A 204 -14.60 -0.93 8.06
C LEU A 204 -13.76 -2.22 8.08
N THR A 205 -14.40 -3.33 8.39
CA THR A 205 -13.79 -4.67 8.31
C THR A 205 -13.58 -5.09 6.84
N LEU A 206 -12.66 -6.02 6.58
CA LEU A 206 -12.32 -6.47 5.21
C LEU A 206 -13.54 -7.00 4.42
N ASP A 207 -14.50 -7.59 5.12
CA ASP A 207 -15.75 -8.11 4.53
C ASP A 207 -16.71 -6.97 4.16
N GLU A 208 -16.82 -5.94 4.99
CA GLU A 208 -17.63 -4.74 4.70
C GLU A 208 -17.04 -3.92 3.55
N ILE A 209 -15.70 -3.82 3.45
CA ILE A 209 -15.02 -3.20 2.31
C ILE A 209 -15.41 -3.92 1.01
N SER A 210 -15.49 -5.24 1.02
CA SER A 210 -15.94 -6.01 -0.15
C SER A 210 -17.37 -5.66 -0.55
N HIS A 211 -18.25 -5.46 0.43
CA HIS A 211 -19.65 -5.13 0.20
C HIS A 211 -19.86 -3.70 -0.31
N VAL A 212 -19.06 -2.73 0.17
CA VAL A 212 -19.03 -1.33 -0.29
C VAL A 212 -18.64 -1.23 -1.77
N PHE A 213 -17.64 -2.02 -2.20
CA PHE A 213 -17.19 -2.00 -3.59
C PHE A 213 -18.23 -2.60 -4.56
N ASP A 214 -19.06 -3.55 -4.12
CA ASP A 214 -20.13 -4.17 -4.92
C ASP A 214 -21.36 -3.25 -5.09
N LYS A 215 -21.85 -2.61 -4.02
CA LYS A 215 -23.09 -1.80 -4.06
C LYS A 215 -22.87 -0.31 -4.38
N GLY A 216 -21.63 0.20 -4.31
CA GLY A 216 -21.35 1.63 -4.54
C GLY A 216 -21.73 2.52 -3.35
N ARG A 217 -21.54 3.84 -3.50
CA ARG A 217 -21.52 4.87 -2.43
C ARG A 217 -22.68 4.78 -1.40
N GLY A 218 -23.87 4.31 -1.80
CA GLY A 218 -25.02 4.13 -0.90
C GLY A 218 -24.86 3.03 0.16
N ALA A 219 -24.01 2.04 -0.08
CA ALA A 219 -23.70 1.01 0.93
C ALA A 219 -22.83 1.53 2.07
N VAL A 220 -22.08 2.62 1.86
CA VAL A 220 -21.31 3.27 2.94
C VAL A 220 -22.25 3.97 3.91
N GLU A 221 -23.33 4.59 3.42
CA GLU A 221 -24.36 5.20 4.27
C GLU A 221 -25.18 4.14 5.01
N GLU A 222 -25.55 3.02 4.36
CA GLU A 222 -26.24 1.91 5.03
C GLU A 222 -25.36 1.20 6.07
N LEU A 223 -24.07 0.97 5.77
CA LEU A 223 -23.13 0.35 6.71
C LEU A 223 -22.78 1.29 7.86
N ASN A 224 -22.61 2.59 7.63
CA ASN A 224 -22.42 3.56 8.71
C ASN A 224 -23.68 3.72 9.58
N ALA A 225 -24.88 3.63 8.98
CA ALA A 225 -26.13 3.59 9.72
C ALA A 225 -26.27 2.30 10.55
N TYR A 226 -25.86 1.15 10.01
CA TYR A 226 -25.87 -0.13 10.71
C TYR A 226 -24.81 -0.20 11.82
N ALA A 227 -23.56 0.16 11.55
CA ALA A 227 -22.48 0.23 12.54
C ALA A 227 -22.80 1.24 13.67
N GLY A 228 -23.44 2.37 13.32
CA GLY A 228 -23.99 3.31 14.30
C GLY A 228 -25.05 2.68 15.21
N SER A 229 -25.95 1.85 14.66
CA SER A 229 -26.98 1.16 15.44
C SER A 229 -26.42 0.05 16.36
N VAL A 230 -25.38 -0.67 15.94
CA VAL A 230 -24.72 -1.72 16.75
C VAL A 230 -23.90 -1.12 17.89
N HIS A 231 -23.23 0.01 17.67
CA HIS A 231 -22.54 0.73 18.74
C HIS A 231 -23.50 1.33 19.77
N GLU A 232 -24.71 1.73 19.35
CA GLU A 232 -25.74 2.22 20.26
C GLU A 232 -26.42 1.11 21.06
N ASP A 233 -26.45 -0.11 20.54
CA ASP A 233 -27.00 -1.30 21.22
C ASP A 233 -25.99 -1.87 22.25
N ASN A 234 -24.72 -2.03 21.86
CA ASN A 234 -23.65 -2.46 22.78
C ASN A 234 -23.44 -1.46 23.93
N GLY A 235 -23.53 -0.15 23.68
CA GLY A 235 -23.45 0.85 24.74
C GLY A 235 -24.60 0.77 25.76
N LYS A 236 -25.78 0.30 25.35
CA LYS A 236 -26.95 0.09 26.24
C LYS A 236 -26.83 -1.21 27.04
N GLU A 237 -26.22 -2.25 26.48
CA GLU A 237 -25.90 -3.49 27.22
C GLU A 237 -24.80 -3.27 28.27
N ASP A 238 -23.75 -2.51 27.94
CA ASP A 238 -22.67 -2.17 28.88
C ASP A 238 -23.18 -1.30 30.05
N GLU A 239 -24.05 -0.32 29.79
CA GLU A 239 -24.72 0.48 30.83
C GLU A 239 -25.74 -0.31 31.68
N ALA A 240 -26.23 -1.45 31.19
CA ALA A 240 -27.11 -2.35 31.93
C ALA A 240 -26.32 -3.34 32.80
N TYR A 241 -25.08 -3.65 32.43
CA TYR A 241 -24.15 -4.47 33.22
C TYR A 241 -23.58 -3.68 34.42
N ASP A 242 -23.20 -2.42 34.23
CA ASP A 242 -22.68 -1.54 35.30
C ASP A 242 -23.74 -1.10 36.33
N ARG A 243 -25.02 -1.39 36.10
CA ARG A 243 -26.14 -1.08 37.01
C ARG A 243 -26.60 -2.25 37.90
N LYS A 244 -25.94 -3.41 37.83
CA LYS A 244 -26.19 -4.56 38.72
C LYS A 244 -25.06 -4.76 39.72
#